data_AF-A0A6V7MBA9-F1
#
_entry.id   AF-A0A6V7MBA9-F1
#
_cell.length_a   1.000
_cell.length_b   1.000
_cell.length_c   1.000
_cell.angle_alpha   90.00
_cell.angle_beta   90.00
_cell.angle_gamma   90.00
#
_symmetry.space_group_name_H-M   'P 1'
#
loop_
_entity.id
_entity.type
_entity.pdbx_description
1 polymer ?
#
loop_
_entity_poly.entity_id
_entity_poly.type
_entity_poly.pdbx_seq_one_letter_code
_entity_poly.pdbx_strand_id
1 'polypeptide(L)'
;RQCRVECGTVAEEEESEDPLKAPPQWKPLLLLVPLRLGLSDINPVYISALKASFRIPQSLGVIGGKPNLALYFIGCVDDQVIYLDPHTTQRYGFVDQKLSEEEFDLDQTYHCKAASRIPITGMDPSVALCFFCATEKDFVSLCKSMETDLVTGEKQPLFELCAERPAHWSPIREIPTDIDAAYAASHLLGFEHLDKGLDTSDEDFELLG
;
A
#
# COMPACT_ATOMS: atom_id res chain seq x y z
N ARG A 1 -0.15 26.35 -7.03
CA ARG A 1 -0.57 26.10 -5.63
C ARG A 1 0.39 25.06 -5.10
N GLN A 2 1.32 25.48 -4.25
CA GLN A 2 2.52 24.75 -3.89
C GLN A 2 2.17 23.74 -2.80
N CYS A 3 2.39 22.44 -3.06
CA CYS A 3 2.32 21.41 -2.02
C CYS A 3 3.58 21.53 -1.16
N ARG A 4 3.49 22.33 -0.09
CA ARG A 4 4.49 22.36 0.97
C ARG A 4 4.14 21.22 1.93
N VAL A 5 4.91 20.15 1.92
CA VAL A 5 4.95 19.21 3.04
C VAL A 5 5.78 19.91 4.11
N GLU A 6 5.12 20.47 5.12
CA GLU A 6 5.83 20.94 6.31
C GLU A 6 6.34 19.71 7.05
N CYS A 7 7.60 19.35 6.75
CA CYS A 7 8.38 18.48 7.61
C CYS A 7 8.51 19.19 8.96
N GLY A 8 7.93 18.59 10.00
CA GLY A 8 7.94 19.17 11.35
C GLY A 8 9.37 19.48 11.78
N THR A 9 9.62 20.75 12.11
CA THR A 9 10.88 21.24 12.63
C THR A 9 11.24 20.45 13.90
N VAL A 10 12.31 19.66 13.84
CA VAL A 10 12.96 19.16 15.05
C VAL A 10 13.61 20.37 15.71
N ALA A 11 13.08 20.79 16.86
CA ALA A 11 13.68 21.83 17.67
C ALA A 11 15.08 21.36 18.11
N GLU A 12 16.11 22.10 17.71
CA GLU A 12 17.44 22.02 18.30
C GLU A 12 17.33 22.59 19.72
N GLU A 13 17.28 21.71 20.72
CA GLU A 13 17.47 22.08 22.12
C GLU A 13 18.88 21.65 22.55
N GLU A 14 19.61 22.64 23.07
CA GLU A 14 20.99 22.59 23.54
C GLU A 14 21.24 21.44 24.54
N GLU A 15 22.44 20.86 24.49
CA GLU A 15 22.88 19.76 25.35
C GLU A 15 22.89 20.16 26.83
N SER A 16 21.94 19.60 27.58
CA SER A 16 22.08 19.36 29.02
C SER A 16 21.66 17.92 29.31
N GLU A 17 22.54 17.15 29.96
CA GLU A 17 22.32 15.74 30.29
C GLU A 17 21.08 15.55 31.18
N ASP A 18 20.11 14.72 30.73
CA ASP A 18 19.03 14.17 31.55
C ASP A 18 18.55 12.80 30.99
N PRO A 19 18.07 11.87 31.83
CA PRO A 19 18.09 10.44 31.58
C PRO A 19 16.94 9.95 30.68
N LEU A 20 17.27 9.14 29.66
CA LEU A 20 16.37 8.28 28.89
C LEU A 20 15.15 9.00 28.26
N LYS A 21 15.38 9.75 27.17
CA LYS A 21 14.30 10.16 26.25
C LYS A 21 13.59 8.91 25.72
N ALA A 22 12.40 8.62 26.26
CA ALA A 22 11.47 7.68 25.65
C ALA A 22 11.21 8.11 24.20
N PRO A 23 11.10 7.17 23.23
CA PRO A 23 10.73 7.54 21.88
C PRO A 23 9.36 8.26 21.89
N PRO A 24 9.09 9.13 20.90
CA PRO A 24 7.76 9.75 20.79
C PRO A 24 6.70 8.66 20.88
N GLN A 25 5.67 8.91 21.69
CA GLN A 25 4.63 7.94 22.09
C GLN A 25 3.95 7.26 20.89
N TRP A 26 4.05 7.83 19.68
CA TRP A 26 3.55 7.31 18.43
C TRP A 26 4.58 7.46 17.29
N LYS A 27 4.73 6.42 16.48
CA LYS A 27 5.44 6.49 15.19
C LYS A 27 4.39 6.57 14.07
N PRO A 28 4.50 7.51 13.11
CA PRO A 28 3.59 7.57 11.97
C PRO A 28 3.44 6.20 11.31
N LEU A 29 2.19 5.76 11.14
CA LEU A 29 1.85 4.43 10.69
C LEU A 29 1.41 4.47 9.23
N LEU A 30 2.11 3.71 8.39
CA LEU A 30 1.62 3.29 7.07
C LEU A 30 1.08 1.87 7.19
N LEU A 31 -0.23 1.72 7.12
CA LEU A 31 -0.92 0.43 7.18
C LEU A 31 -1.24 -0.05 5.77
N LEU A 32 -0.70 -1.21 5.40
CA LEU A 32 -1.00 -1.89 4.14
C LEU A 32 -1.79 -3.16 4.45
N VAL A 33 -2.93 -3.33 3.79
CA VAL A 33 -3.79 -4.52 3.93
C VAL A 33 -3.87 -5.22 2.57
N PRO A 34 -3.04 -6.24 2.31
CA PRO A 34 -3.12 -7.05 1.09
C PRO A 34 -4.41 -7.89 1.10
N LEU A 35 -5.12 -7.87 -0.03
CA LEU A 35 -6.42 -8.53 -0.21
C LEU A 35 -6.47 -9.29 -1.54
N ARG A 36 -7.24 -10.37 -1.55
CA ARG A 36 -7.64 -11.09 -2.76
C ARG A 36 -9.17 -11.06 -2.88
N LEU A 37 -9.68 -10.21 -3.76
CA LEU A 37 -11.12 -9.91 -3.88
C LEU A 37 -11.86 -10.80 -4.88
N GLY A 38 -11.22 -11.86 -5.37
CA GLY A 38 -11.78 -12.78 -6.35
C GLY A 38 -10.73 -13.69 -6.99
N LEU A 39 -11.17 -14.59 -7.88
CA LEU A 39 -10.28 -15.52 -8.58
C LEU A 39 -9.68 -14.91 -9.84
N SER A 40 -10.52 -14.40 -10.74
CA SER A 40 -10.08 -13.75 -11.98
C SER A 40 -10.52 -12.29 -12.02
N ASP A 41 -11.74 -12.03 -11.56
CA ASP A 41 -12.34 -10.71 -11.49
C ASP A 41 -12.75 -10.40 -10.05
N ILE A 42 -12.92 -9.12 -9.72
CA ILE A 42 -13.42 -8.70 -8.42
C ILE A 42 -14.86 -9.19 -8.23
N ASN A 43 -15.12 -9.83 -7.10
CA ASN A 43 -16.48 -10.19 -6.71
C ASN A 43 -17.29 -8.91 -6.38
N PRO A 44 -18.45 -8.68 -7.04
CA PRO A 44 -19.27 -7.50 -6.84
C PRO A 44 -19.67 -7.20 -5.39
N VAL A 45 -19.70 -8.22 -4.52
CA VAL A 45 -20.00 -8.04 -3.09
C VAL A 45 -19.01 -7.09 -2.39
N TYR A 46 -17.77 -7.04 -2.85
CA TYR A 46 -16.72 -6.21 -2.25
C TYR A 46 -16.67 -4.78 -2.78
N ILE A 47 -17.44 -4.46 -3.83
CA ILE A 47 -17.41 -3.14 -4.48
C ILE A 47 -17.84 -2.03 -3.51
N SER A 48 -18.87 -2.28 -2.71
CA SER A 48 -19.37 -1.31 -1.72
C SER A 48 -18.29 -0.95 -0.70
N ALA A 49 -17.68 -1.96 -0.09
CA ALA A 49 -16.60 -1.80 0.87
C ALA A 49 -15.37 -1.11 0.27
N LEU A 50 -15.00 -1.46 -0.98
CA LEU A 50 -13.87 -0.83 -1.67
C LEU A 50 -14.14 0.67 -1.88
N LYS A 51 -15.35 1.06 -2.29
CA LYS A 51 -15.74 2.47 -2.40
C LYS A 51 -15.71 3.18 -1.05
N ALA A 52 -16.16 2.53 0.02
CA ALA A 52 -16.12 3.08 1.36
C ALA A 52 -14.67 3.33 1.82
N SER A 53 -13.72 2.45 1.48
CA SER A 53 -12.31 2.63 1.84
C SER A 53 -11.67 3.89 1.25
N PHE A 54 -12.10 4.34 0.07
CA PHE A 54 -11.62 5.60 -0.53
C PHE A 54 -12.16 6.86 0.17
N ARG A 55 -13.24 6.73 0.97
CA ARG A 55 -13.87 7.86 1.67
C ARG A 55 -13.26 8.11 3.05
N ILE A 56 -12.51 7.15 3.57
CA ILE A 56 -11.84 7.26 4.87
C ILE A 56 -10.74 8.34 4.79
N PRO A 57 -10.67 9.30 5.73
CA PRO A 57 -9.70 10.40 5.68
C PRO A 57 -8.23 9.97 5.62
N GLN A 58 -7.92 8.84 6.25
CA GLN A 58 -6.59 8.23 6.30
C GLN A 58 -6.25 7.45 5.03
N SER A 59 -7.19 7.29 4.09
CA SER A 59 -6.98 6.50 2.88
C SER A 59 -5.91 7.13 1.99
N LEU A 60 -4.89 6.33 1.69
CA LEU A 60 -3.93 6.62 0.62
C LEU A 60 -4.37 5.94 -0.68
N GLY A 61 -5.57 5.37 -0.76
CA GLY A 61 -6.04 4.65 -1.92
C GLY A 61 -5.61 3.18 -1.93
N VAL A 62 -5.51 2.62 -3.13
CA VAL A 62 -5.32 1.18 -3.35
C VAL A 62 -4.25 0.97 -4.40
N ILE A 63 -3.33 0.05 -4.16
CA ILE A 63 -2.38 -0.43 -5.17
C ILE A 63 -2.80 -1.82 -5.65
N GLY A 64 -2.63 -2.09 -6.93
CA GLY A 64 -2.95 -3.41 -7.48
C GLY A 64 -2.70 -3.46 -8.97
N GLY A 65 -3.14 -4.54 -9.60
CA GLY A 65 -3.00 -4.72 -11.05
C GLY A 65 -2.38 -6.06 -11.42
N LYS A 66 -2.34 -6.31 -12.72
CA LYS A 66 -1.80 -7.55 -13.29
C LYS A 66 -0.28 -7.46 -13.36
N PRO A 67 0.43 -8.60 -13.53
CA PRO A 67 1.84 -8.58 -13.88
C PRO A 67 2.11 -7.61 -15.05
N ASN A 68 3.07 -6.70 -14.88
CA ASN A 68 3.42 -5.64 -15.84
C ASN A 68 2.33 -4.58 -16.11
N LEU A 69 1.26 -4.55 -15.30
CA LEU A 69 0.14 -3.62 -15.40
C LEU A 69 -0.32 -3.16 -14.01
N ALA A 70 0.63 -2.67 -13.19
CA ALA A 70 0.36 -2.15 -11.85
C ALA A 70 -0.17 -0.72 -11.91
N LEU A 71 -1.25 -0.44 -11.18
CA LEU A 71 -1.92 0.86 -11.13
C LEU A 71 -2.04 1.33 -9.68
N TYR A 72 -2.01 2.64 -9.49
CA TYR A 72 -2.28 3.26 -8.20
C TYR A 72 -3.65 3.95 -8.23
N PHE A 73 -4.63 3.34 -7.58
CA PHE A 73 -6.00 3.84 -7.49
C PHE A 73 -6.12 4.86 -6.36
N ILE A 74 -6.57 6.07 -6.67
CA ILE A 74 -6.61 7.20 -5.73
C ILE A 74 -8.02 7.57 -5.28
N GLY A 75 -9.06 6.98 -5.88
CA GLY A 75 -10.44 7.27 -5.57
C GLY A 75 -11.42 6.62 -6.54
N CYS A 76 -12.70 6.93 -6.37
CA CYS A 76 -13.76 6.45 -7.26
C CYS A 76 -14.84 7.51 -7.50
N VAL A 77 -15.45 7.45 -8.68
CA VAL A 77 -16.65 8.21 -9.06
C VAL A 77 -17.62 7.19 -9.65
N ASP A 78 -18.83 7.12 -9.09
CA ASP A 78 -19.83 6.10 -9.43
C ASP A 78 -19.24 4.68 -9.35
N ASP A 79 -19.27 3.92 -10.45
CA ASP A 79 -18.69 2.57 -10.59
C ASP A 79 -17.32 2.57 -11.28
N GLN A 80 -16.65 3.72 -11.31
CA GLN A 80 -15.31 3.87 -11.90
C GLN A 80 -14.28 4.24 -10.84
N VAL A 81 -13.12 3.58 -10.89
CA VAL A 81 -11.94 4.00 -10.11
C VAL A 81 -11.08 4.96 -10.92
N ILE A 82 -10.52 5.94 -10.22
CA ILE A 82 -9.55 6.90 -10.74
C ILE A 82 -8.16 6.40 -10.36
N TYR A 83 -7.22 6.41 -11.30
CA TYR A 83 -5.88 5.87 -11.07
C TYR A 83 -4.76 6.69 -11.72
N LEU A 84 -3.54 6.46 -11.21
CA LEU A 84 -2.27 6.88 -11.77
C LEU A 84 -1.54 5.68 -12.37
N ASP A 85 -0.97 5.87 -13.55
CA ASP A 85 -0.38 4.82 -14.36
C ASP A 85 1.14 5.05 -14.51
N PRO A 86 2.00 4.14 -14.01
CA PRO A 86 3.45 4.27 -14.10
C PRO A 86 4.04 3.83 -15.46
N HIS A 87 3.25 3.29 -16.40
CA HIS A 87 3.76 2.68 -17.64
C HIS A 87 4.13 3.70 -18.73
N THR A 88 4.77 4.79 -18.34
CA THR A 88 5.38 5.77 -19.26
C THR A 88 6.83 5.97 -18.87
N THR A 89 7.75 5.59 -19.75
CA THR A 89 9.18 5.81 -19.54
C THR A 89 9.51 7.30 -19.66
N GLN A 90 10.18 7.84 -18.65
CA GLN A 90 10.59 9.24 -18.59
C GLN A 90 12.12 9.35 -18.57
N ARG A 91 12.65 10.54 -18.88
CA ARG A 91 14.09 10.82 -18.73
C ARG A 91 14.44 10.88 -17.24
N TYR A 92 15.60 10.34 -16.86
CA TYR A 92 16.09 10.48 -15.50
C TYR A 92 16.67 11.88 -15.26
N GLY A 93 16.69 12.31 -14.00
CA GLY A 93 17.35 13.53 -13.56
C GLY A 93 17.20 13.71 -12.04
N PHE A 94 17.74 14.80 -11.51
CA PHE A 94 17.70 15.13 -10.08
C PHE A 94 16.84 16.37 -9.85
N VAL A 95 15.95 16.29 -8.85
CA VAL A 95 15.18 17.43 -8.36
C VAL A 95 15.58 17.62 -6.91
N ASP A 96 16.31 18.70 -6.61
CA ASP A 96 16.66 19.08 -5.23
C ASP A 96 15.86 20.32 -4.83
N GLN A 97 16.52 21.48 -4.77
CA GLN A 97 15.93 22.72 -4.24
C GLN A 97 15.10 23.50 -5.27
N LYS A 98 15.03 23.03 -6.53
CA LYS A 98 14.33 23.69 -7.63
C LYS A 98 14.84 25.12 -7.85
N LEU A 99 16.15 25.23 -8.07
CA LEU A 99 16.85 26.49 -8.32
C LEU A 99 17.09 26.73 -9.81
N SER A 100 17.14 25.68 -10.64
CA SER A 100 17.32 25.78 -12.09
C SER A 100 16.02 25.51 -12.86
N GLU A 101 15.88 26.10 -14.05
CA GLU A 101 14.76 25.82 -14.96
C GLU A 101 14.67 24.32 -15.31
N GLU A 102 15.81 23.64 -15.42
CA GLU A 102 15.86 22.20 -15.69
C GLU A 102 15.23 21.38 -14.56
N GLU A 103 15.46 21.75 -13.29
CA GLU A 103 14.84 21.09 -12.14
C GLU A 103 13.32 21.33 -12.09
N PHE A 104 12.86 22.53 -12.47
CA PHE A 104 11.43 22.84 -12.57
C PHE A 104 10.74 22.05 -13.67
N ASP A 105 11.36 21.95 -14.84
CA ASP A 105 10.83 21.19 -15.97
C ASP A 105 10.79 19.69 -15.66
N LEU A 106 11.77 19.19 -14.92
CA LEU A 106 11.80 17.80 -14.47
C LEU A 106 10.74 17.52 -13.39
N ASP A 107 10.55 18.40 -12.41
CA ASP A 107 9.51 18.27 -11.37
C ASP A 107 8.11 18.15 -11.99
N GLN A 108 7.84 18.89 -13.07
CA GLN A 108 6.56 18.82 -13.78
C GLN A 108 6.23 17.43 -14.32
N THR A 109 7.23 16.57 -14.56
CA THR A 109 7.00 15.22 -15.10
C THR A 109 6.52 14.23 -14.02
N TYR A 110 6.70 14.54 -12.74
CA TYR A 110 6.16 13.78 -11.60
C TYR A 110 4.70 14.13 -11.27
N HIS A 111 4.13 15.12 -11.98
CA HIS A 111 2.73 15.54 -11.80
C HIS A 111 1.87 15.15 -13.00
N CYS A 112 0.97 14.19 -12.79
CA CYS A 112 0.02 13.77 -13.81
C CYS A 112 -1.06 14.85 -14.03
N LYS A 113 -1.17 15.37 -15.27
CA LYS A 113 -2.11 16.45 -15.62
C LYS A 113 -3.57 15.98 -15.73
N ALA A 114 -3.79 14.69 -16.03
CA ALA A 114 -5.11 14.11 -16.20
C ALA A 114 -5.14 12.71 -15.60
N ALA A 115 -6.12 12.44 -14.73
CA ALA A 115 -6.28 11.11 -14.15
C ALA A 115 -7.18 10.23 -15.02
N SER A 116 -6.76 8.99 -15.23
CA SER A 116 -7.50 7.99 -16.01
C SER A 116 -8.53 7.28 -15.16
N ARG A 117 -9.51 6.64 -15.82
CA ARG A 117 -10.59 5.91 -15.16
C ARG A 117 -10.81 4.54 -15.79
N ILE A 118 -11.09 3.54 -14.97
CA ILE A 118 -11.59 2.23 -15.40
C ILE A 118 -12.79 1.83 -14.53
N PRO A 119 -13.70 0.96 -15.01
CA PRO A 119 -14.70 0.34 -14.15
C PRO A 119 -14.04 -0.39 -12.98
N ILE A 120 -14.67 -0.37 -11.80
CA ILE A 120 -14.17 -1.10 -10.62
C ILE A 120 -14.00 -2.60 -10.93
N THR A 121 -14.89 -3.17 -11.73
CA THR A 121 -14.81 -4.57 -12.18
C THR A 121 -13.61 -4.85 -13.11
N GLY A 122 -12.97 -3.81 -13.65
CA GLY A 122 -11.76 -3.92 -14.46
C GLY A 122 -10.46 -3.95 -13.65
N MET A 123 -10.53 -3.75 -12.33
CA MET A 123 -9.37 -3.90 -11.45
C MET A 123 -9.01 -5.38 -11.29
N ASP A 124 -7.72 -5.66 -11.10
CA ASP A 124 -7.27 -7.01 -10.72
C ASP A 124 -7.75 -7.33 -9.29
N PRO A 125 -8.20 -8.56 -8.99
CA PRO A 125 -8.62 -8.94 -7.64
C PRO A 125 -7.48 -8.95 -6.62
N SER A 126 -6.21 -8.93 -7.03
CA SER A 126 -5.06 -8.75 -6.16
C SER A 126 -4.81 -7.27 -5.90
N VAL A 127 -5.13 -6.80 -4.70
CA VAL A 127 -4.97 -5.39 -4.32
C VAL A 127 -4.42 -5.26 -2.91
N ALA A 128 -3.91 -4.07 -2.56
CA ALA A 128 -3.64 -3.70 -1.18
C ALA A 128 -4.24 -2.33 -0.87
N LEU A 129 -5.02 -2.26 0.22
CA LEU A 129 -5.51 -0.99 0.75
C LEU A 129 -4.40 -0.31 1.53
N CYS A 130 -4.27 1.00 1.36
CA CYS A 130 -3.22 1.79 2.01
C CYS A 130 -3.86 2.86 2.91
N PHE A 131 -3.44 2.92 4.17
CA PHE A 131 -3.87 3.96 5.10
C PHE A 131 -2.68 4.60 5.80
N PHE A 132 -2.76 5.89 6.07
CA PHE A 132 -1.75 6.65 6.80
C PHE A 132 -2.30 7.31 8.05
N CYS A 133 -1.63 7.10 9.17
CA CYS A 133 -1.97 7.67 10.47
C CYS A 133 -0.74 8.38 11.04
N ALA A 134 -0.69 9.70 10.91
CA ALA A 134 0.39 10.52 11.45
C ALA A 134 0.41 10.49 12.98
N THR A 135 -0.77 10.36 13.61
CA THR A 135 -0.94 10.34 15.06
C THR A 135 -1.75 9.12 15.53
N GLU A 136 -1.64 8.79 16.82
CA GLU A 136 -2.45 7.74 17.45
C GLU A 136 -3.95 8.03 17.34
N LYS A 137 -4.34 9.31 17.39
CA LYS A 137 -5.73 9.74 17.19
C LYS A 137 -6.24 9.39 15.79
N ASP A 138 -5.41 9.52 14.77
CA ASP A 138 -5.76 9.16 13.40
C ASP A 138 -6.00 7.66 13.29
N PHE A 139 -5.20 6.84 13.96
CA PHE A 139 -5.36 5.39 14.02
C PHE A 139 -6.65 4.99 14.76
N VAL A 140 -6.94 5.58 15.92
CA VAL A 140 -8.19 5.33 16.64
C VAL A 140 -9.41 5.71 15.80
N SER A 141 -9.33 6.83 15.06
CA SER A 141 -10.37 7.25 14.12
C SER A 141 -10.53 6.29 12.93
N LEU A 142 -9.40 5.78 12.42
CA LEU A 142 -9.37 4.77 11.36
C LEU A 142 -10.06 3.48 11.81
N CYS A 143 -9.72 2.93 12.98
CA CYS A 143 -10.34 1.71 13.52
C CYS A 143 -11.87 1.84 13.60
N LYS A 144 -12.38 2.97 14.10
CA LYS A 144 -13.83 3.24 14.17
C LYS A 144 -14.48 3.28 12.79
N SER A 145 -13.81 3.92 11.82
CA SER A 145 -14.31 4.01 10.44
C SER A 145 -14.30 2.64 9.77
N MET A 146 -13.24 1.84 9.96
CA MET A 146 -13.16 0.47 9.45
C MET A 146 -14.25 -0.42 10.05
N GLU A 147 -14.44 -0.37 11.38
CA GLU A 147 -15.46 -1.17 12.07
C GLU A 147 -16.87 -0.82 11.57
N THR A 148 -17.17 0.47 11.41
CA THR A 148 -18.50 0.94 10.98
C THR A 148 -18.74 0.71 9.49
N ASP A 149 -17.82 1.15 8.64
CA ASP A 149 -18.04 1.27 7.20
C ASP A 149 -17.56 0.06 6.39
N LEU A 150 -16.58 -0.71 6.91
CA LEU A 150 -15.96 -1.82 6.18
C LEU A 150 -16.25 -3.20 6.79
N VAL A 151 -16.59 -3.26 8.08
CA VAL A 151 -16.85 -4.52 8.79
C VAL A 151 -18.34 -4.72 9.06
N THR A 152 -18.95 -3.88 9.90
CA THR A 152 -20.35 -4.06 10.36
C THR A 152 -21.38 -3.63 9.32
N GLY A 153 -21.05 -2.63 8.49
CA GLY A 153 -21.92 -2.14 7.42
C GLY A 153 -22.04 -3.09 6.22
N GLU A 154 -21.18 -4.10 6.13
CA GLU A 154 -21.05 -4.96 4.95
C GLU A 154 -21.42 -6.41 5.26
N LYS A 155 -22.15 -7.06 4.33
CA LYS A 155 -22.53 -8.47 4.51
C LYS A 155 -21.32 -9.41 4.48
N GLN A 156 -20.31 -9.05 3.68
CA GLN A 156 -19.05 -9.77 3.55
C GLN A 156 -17.92 -8.74 3.61
N PRO A 157 -17.28 -8.59 4.78
CA PRO A 157 -16.25 -7.57 4.95
C PRO A 157 -14.97 -7.92 4.18
N LEU A 158 -14.17 -6.90 3.88
CA LEU A 158 -12.89 -7.07 3.19
C LEU A 158 -11.83 -7.76 4.07
N PHE A 159 -11.87 -7.47 5.36
CA PHE A 159 -10.95 -7.96 6.37
C PHE A 159 -11.64 -7.92 7.75
N GLU A 160 -11.01 -8.51 8.74
CA GLU A 160 -11.47 -8.49 10.13
C GLU A 160 -10.63 -7.51 10.96
N LEU A 161 -11.26 -6.86 11.94
CA LEU A 161 -10.59 -5.99 12.90
C LEU A 161 -10.70 -6.61 14.29
N CYS A 162 -9.56 -6.94 14.89
CA CYS A 162 -9.48 -7.60 16.19
C CYS A 162 -8.73 -6.73 17.18
N ALA A 163 -9.28 -6.55 18.39
CA ALA A 163 -8.60 -5.83 19.47
C ALA A 163 -7.39 -6.59 20.03
N GLU A 164 -7.50 -7.92 20.06
CA GLU A 164 -6.44 -8.82 20.51
C GLU A 164 -6.09 -9.82 19.41
N ARG A 165 -4.81 -10.21 19.36
CA ARG A 165 -4.35 -11.28 18.47
C ARG A 165 -5.10 -12.58 18.82
N PRO A 166 -5.71 -13.26 17.84
CA PRO A 166 -6.34 -14.56 18.09
C PRO A 166 -5.33 -15.58 18.65
N ALA A 167 -5.73 -16.33 19.69
CA ALA A 167 -4.84 -17.22 20.43
C ALA A 167 -4.23 -18.36 19.60
N HIS A 168 -4.86 -18.75 18.49
CA HIS A 168 -4.39 -19.79 17.58
C HIS A 168 -3.32 -19.28 16.60
N TRP A 169 -3.13 -17.96 16.49
CA TRP A 169 -2.10 -17.39 15.64
C TRP A 169 -0.76 -17.60 16.33
N SER A 170 0.10 -18.44 15.73
CA SER A 170 1.44 -18.66 16.26
C SER A 170 2.15 -17.31 16.45
N PRO A 171 2.91 -17.12 17.54
CA PRO A 171 3.68 -15.89 17.69
C PRO A 171 4.54 -15.75 16.43
N ILE A 172 4.36 -14.62 15.72
CA ILE A 172 5.31 -14.19 14.70
C ILE A 172 6.65 -14.21 15.43
N ARG A 173 7.54 -15.15 15.06
CA ARG A 173 8.92 -15.13 15.55
C ARG A 173 9.41 -13.72 15.31
N GLU A 174 9.81 -13.04 16.39
CA GLU A 174 10.18 -11.64 16.40
C GLU A 174 10.94 -11.31 15.13
N ILE A 175 10.36 -10.44 14.30
CA ILE A 175 11.03 -9.95 13.10
C ILE A 175 12.29 -9.28 13.62
N PRO A 176 13.49 -9.79 13.32
CA PRO A 176 14.69 -9.22 13.90
C PRO A 176 14.79 -7.77 13.44
N THR A 177 15.27 -6.89 14.31
CA THR A 177 15.35 -5.44 14.06
C THR A 177 16.25 -5.06 12.88
N ASP A 178 16.97 -6.02 12.32
CA ASP A 178 17.77 -5.88 11.10
C ASP A 178 16.91 -6.07 9.85
N ILE A 179 17.00 -5.10 8.93
CA ILE A 179 16.29 -5.05 7.65
C ILE A 179 16.56 -6.32 6.82
N ASP A 180 17.78 -6.85 6.85
CA ASP A 180 18.17 -8.07 6.13
C ASP A 180 17.44 -9.32 6.66
N ALA A 181 17.17 -9.36 7.97
CA ALA A 181 16.46 -10.46 8.60
C ALA A 181 14.94 -10.37 8.42
N ALA A 182 14.39 -9.16 8.30
CA ALA A 182 12.99 -8.94 7.94
C ALA A 182 12.71 -9.37 6.49
N TYR A 183 13.63 -9.12 5.55
CA TYR A 183 13.56 -9.64 4.18
C TYR A 183 13.62 -11.16 4.13
N ALA A 184 14.50 -11.78 4.91
CA ALA A 184 14.59 -13.23 5.02
C ALA A 184 13.32 -13.86 5.65
N ALA A 185 12.75 -13.22 6.68
CA ALA A 185 11.50 -13.66 7.31
C ALA A 185 10.29 -13.51 6.38
N SER A 186 10.25 -12.47 5.55
CA SER A 186 9.24 -12.30 4.48
C SER A 186 9.33 -13.44 3.46
N HIS A 187 10.54 -13.87 3.09
CA HIS A 187 10.76 -15.04 2.24
C HIS A 187 10.34 -16.37 2.90
N LEU A 188 10.40 -16.47 4.23
CA LEU A 188 10.05 -17.65 5.01
C LEU A 188 8.55 -17.75 5.32
N LEU A 189 7.83 -16.61 5.26
CA LEU A 189 6.36 -16.56 5.25
C LEU A 189 5.78 -16.77 3.84
N GLY A 190 6.64 -16.99 2.84
CA GLY A 190 6.26 -17.53 1.55
C GLY A 190 5.75 -18.95 1.72
N PHE A 191 4.45 -19.14 1.47
CA PHE A 191 3.77 -20.37 1.07
C PHE A 191 4.58 -21.65 1.32
N GLU A 192 4.13 -22.46 2.28
CA GLU A 192 4.58 -23.84 2.41
C GLU A 192 4.74 -24.48 1.03
N HIS A 193 5.97 -24.89 0.80
CA HIS A 193 6.46 -25.73 -0.27
C HIS A 193 5.50 -26.90 -0.49
N LEU A 194 4.50 -26.72 -1.37
CA LEU A 194 3.91 -27.83 -2.09
C LEU A 194 5.00 -28.33 -3.04
N ASP A 195 5.65 -29.38 -2.56
CA ASP A 195 6.64 -30.24 -3.22
C ASP A 195 6.50 -30.20 -4.75
N LYS A 196 7.35 -29.39 -5.40
CA LYS A 196 7.68 -29.55 -6.83
C LYS A 196 8.74 -30.65 -6.91
N GLY A 197 8.31 -31.88 -6.67
CA GLY A 197 9.05 -33.07 -7.04
C GLY A 197 8.68 -33.48 -8.46
N LEU A 198 9.68 -33.47 -9.36
CA LEU A 198 9.68 -33.93 -10.77
C LEU A 198 9.06 -32.88 -11.73
N ASP A 199 9.73 -32.31 -12.73
CA ASP A 199 10.86 -32.75 -13.54
C ASP A 199 11.48 -31.50 -14.20
N THR A 200 12.81 -31.40 -14.19
CA THR A 200 13.57 -30.36 -14.89
C THR A 200 14.17 -30.99 -16.15
N SER A 201 13.57 -30.72 -17.32
CA SER A 201 14.26 -30.88 -18.59
C SER A 201 13.87 -29.75 -19.54
N ASP A 202 14.69 -28.69 -19.52
CA ASP A 202 14.69 -27.58 -20.47
C ASP A 202 15.59 -27.93 -21.69
N GLU A 203 15.35 -29.09 -22.31
CA GLU A 203 16.01 -29.49 -23.56
C GLU A 203 14.94 -30.12 -24.46
N ASP A 204 14.27 -29.31 -25.29
CA ASP A 204 13.73 -29.69 -26.61
C ASP A 204 12.95 -28.51 -27.24
N PHE A 205 13.68 -27.49 -27.68
CA PHE A 205 13.28 -26.69 -28.84
C PHE A 205 14.03 -27.25 -30.06
N GLU A 206 13.44 -28.22 -30.75
CA GLU A 206 13.73 -28.47 -32.17
C GLU A 206 12.44 -28.28 -32.99
N LEU A 207 12.39 -27.17 -33.70
CA LEU A 207 11.63 -27.03 -34.94
C LEU A 207 12.28 -27.94 -35.99
N LEU A 208 11.47 -28.70 -36.74
CA LEU A 208 11.44 -28.78 -38.21
C LEU A 208 10.70 -30.03 -38.69
N GLY A 209 9.81 -29.85 -39.68
CA GLY A 209 9.35 -30.92 -40.59
C GLY A 209 7.84 -31.06 -40.73
#